data_AF-A0A928SF16-F1
#
_entry.id   AF-A0A928SF16-F1
#
_cell.length_a   1.000
_cell.length_b   1.000
_cell.length_c   1.000
_cell.angle_alpha   90.00
_cell.angle_beta   90.00
_cell.angle_gamma   90.00
#
_symmetry.space_group_name_H-M   'P 1'
#
loop_
_entity.id
_entity.type
_entity.pdbx_description
1 polymer ?
#
loop_
_entity_poly.entity_id
_entity_poly.type
_entity_poly.pdbx_seq_one_letter_code
_entity_poly.pdbx_strand_id
1 'polypeptide(L)'
;MTINLFLPIYHLAPASDYRRQPLDQPYQTPTLAEEGFIHCTAGAEKLVEIANIYFADLRDELFALEIDPARLTAPLRFEPPIAPAHTAASPAQRAAAERDTLFPHIYGPLDRQAIVNCIALQRDSAGRWQMPE
;
A
#
# COMPACT_ATOMS: atom_id res chain seq x y z
N MET A 1 -21.90 -2.42 -17.39
CA MET A 1 -21.53 -1.77 -16.13
C MET A 1 -21.21 -2.90 -15.17
N THR A 2 -19.94 -3.25 -15.03
CA THR A 2 -19.52 -4.38 -14.19
C THR A 2 -19.62 -3.94 -12.74
N ILE A 3 -20.46 -4.60 -11.96
CA ILE A 3 -20.53 -4.37 -10.52
C ILE A 3 -19.23 -4.95 -9.96
N ASN A 4 -18.38 -4.10 -9.38
CA ASN A 4 -17.17 -4.60 -8.73
C ASN A 4 -17.60 -5.28 -7.42
N LEU A 5 -17.45 -6.60 -7.37
CA LEU A 5 -17.84 -7.40 -6.20
C LEU A 5 -16.76 -7.42 -5.12
N PHE A 6 -15.60 -6.82 -5.38
CA PHE A 6 -14.50 -6.67 -4.43
C PHE A 6 -14.31 -5.20 -4.05
N LEU A 7 -14.16 -4.96 -2.74
CA LEU A 7 -13.73 -3.65 -2.24
C LEU A 7 -12.28 -3.39 -2.69
N PRO A 8 -11.93 -2.14 -3.06
CA PRO A 8 -10.57 -1.80 -3.43
C PRO A 8 -9.59 -2.03 -2.27
N ILE A 9 -8.38 -2.45 -2.62
CA ILE A 9 -7.24 -2.51 -1.70
C ILE A 9 -6.28 -1.37 -2.02
N TYR A 10 -5.39 -1.03 -1.09
CA TYR A 10 -4.52 0.13 -1.25
C TYR A 10 -3.07 -0.19 -0.98
N HIS A 11 -2.16 0.40 -1.76
CA HIS A 11 -0.72 0.32 -1.55
C HIS A 11 -0.11 1.71 -1.36
N LEU A 12 0.83 1.86 -0.42
CA LEU A 12 1.61 3.09 -0.23
C LEU A 12 2.85 3.08 -1.11
N ALA A 13 3.01 4.10 -1.95
CA ALA A 13 4.17 4.25 -2.81
C ALA A 13 4.78 5.65 -2.68
N PRO A 14 6.06 5.79 -2.26
CA PRO A 14 6.78 7.04 -2.45
C PRO A 14 6.69 7.46 -3.92
N ALA A 15 6.32 8.71 -4.17
CA ALA A 15 6.01 9.16 -5.52
C ALA A 15 7.22 9.04 -6.46
N SER A 16 8.43 9.25 -5.95
CA SER A 16 9.65 9.07 -6.73
C SER A 16 9.88 7.61 -7.14
N ASP A 17 9.56 6.63 -6.28
CA ASP A 17 9.65 5.21 -6.62
C ASP A 17 8.60 4.81 -7.66
N TYR A 18 7.38 5.32 -7.52
CA TYR A 18 6.31 5.08 -8.46
C TYR A 18 6.60 5.65 -9.86
N ARG A 19 7.02 6.91 -9.91
CA ARG A 19 7.22 7.66 -11.17
C ARG A 19 8.48 7.24 -11.93
N ARG A 20 9.50 6.71 -11.25
CA ARG A 20 10.74 6.24 -11.92
C ARG A 20 10.53 4.95 -12.73
N GLN A 21 9.47 4.20 -12.46
CA GLN A 21 9.23 2.92 -13.14
C GLN A 21 8.53 3.11 -14.49
N PRO A 22 8.86 2.31 -15.52
CA PRO A 22 8.19 2.38 -16.82
C PRO A 22 6.67 2.16 -16.71
N LEU A 23 5.90 2.90 -17.52
CA LEU A 23 4.43 2.81 -17.53
C LEU A 23 3.91 1.60 -18.31
N ASP A 24 4.74 1.04 -19.20
CA ASP A 24 4.46 -0.15 -20.00
C ASP A 24 4.87 -1.45 -19.32
N GLN A 25 5.36 -1.37 -18.07
CA GLN A 25 5.75 -2.51 -17.25
C GLN A 25 4.91 -2.58 -15.96
N PRO A 26 4.65 -3.79 -15.43
CA PRO A 26 4.06 -3.95 -14.10
C PRO A 26 4.86 -3.20 -13.04
N TYR A 27 4.17 -2.58 -12.09
CA TYR A 27 4.78 -1.90 -10.96
C TYR A 27 5.39 -2.91 -9.99
N GLN A 28 6.61 -2.66 -9.52
CA GLN A 28 7.32 -3.49 -8.57
C GLN A 28 7.70 -2.70 -7.31
N THR A 29 7.91 -3.41 -6.21
CA THR A 29 8.39 -2.85 -4.94
C THR A 29 9.59 -3.64 -4.43
N PRO A 30 10.47 -3.04 -3.59
CA PRO A 30 11.54 -3.78 -2.93
C PRO A 30 11.03 -5.00 -2.15
N THR A 31 9.87 -4.87 -1.48
CA THR A 31 9.26 -5.97 -0.71
C THR A 31 8.89 -7.18 -1.57
N LEU A 32 8.60 -6.99 -2.86
CA LEU A 32 8.36 -8.12 -3.76
C LEU A 32 9.63 -8.96 -3.95
N ALA A 33 10.80 -8.32 -4.05
CA ALA A 33 12.07 -9.02 -4.20
C ALA A 33 12.59 -9.58 -2.86
N GLU A 34 12.36 -8.87 -1.76
CA GLU A 34 12.90 -9.20 -0.43
C GLU A 34 12.00 -10.19 0.34
N GLU A 35 10.68 -10.04 0.23
CA GLU A 35 9.69 -10.77 1.04
C GLU A 35 8.78 -11.67 0.18
N GLY A 36 8.77 -11.46 -1.14
CA GLY A 36 7.98 -12.24 -2.09
C GLY A 36 6.57 -11.70 -2.36
N PHE A 37 6.21 -10.54 -1.79
CA PHE A 37 4.89 -9.93 -1.98
C PHE A 37 4.88 -8.40 -1.79
N ILE A 38 3.83 -7.76 -2.33
CA ILE A 38 3.54 -6.34 -2.16
C ILE A 38 2.52 -6.18 -1.02
N HIS A 39 2.88 -5.41 0.00
CA HIS A 39 2.00 -5.06 1.12
C HIS A 39 0.88 -4.11 0.68
N CYS A 40 -0.36 -4.46 1.00
CA CYS A 40 -1.53 -3.60 0.79
C CYS A 40 -2.38 -3.53 2.07
N THR A 41 -3.36 -2.62 2.10
CA THR A 41 -4.37 -2.52 3.16
C THR A 41 -5.77 -2.76 2.62
N ALA A 42 -6.64 -3.32 3.47
CA ALA A 42 -8.08 -3.41 3.20
C ALA A 42 -8.74 -2.05 3.52
N GLY A 43 -8.65 -1.10 2.59
CA GLY A 43 -9.25 0.22 2.71
C GLY A 43 -8.31 1.36 3.08
N ALA A 44 -8.81 2.58 2.89
CA ALA A 44 -8.11 3.85 3.03
C ALA A 44 -7.78 4.21 4.49
N GLU A 45 -8.65 3.89 5.45
CA GLU A 45 -8.42 4.21 6.86
C GLU A 45 -7.18 3.49 7.39
N LYS A 46 -7.12 2.16 7.17
CA LYS A 46 -5.94 1.36 7.52
C LYS A 46 -4.69 1.80 6.77
N LEU A 47 -4.82 2.22 5.51
CA LEU A 47 -3.72 2.79 4.75
C LEU A 47 -3.10 4.01 5.45
N VAL A 48 -3.95 4.95 5.90
CA VAL A 48 -3.52 6.17 6.58
C VAL A 48 -2.84 5.85 7.91
N GLU A 49 -3.34 4.88 8.66
CA GLU A 49 -2.64 4.40 9.87
C GLU A 49 -1.22 3.90 9.55
N ILE A 50 -1.10 3.01 8.55
CA ILE A 50 0.19 2.45 8.11
C ILE A 50 1.12 3.54 7.58
N ALA A 51 0.60 4.53 6.84
CA ALA A 51 1.36 5.67 6.36
C ALA A 51 1.98 6.45 7.53
N ASN A 52 1.21 6.70 8.57
CA ASN A 52 1.67 7.41 9.75
C ASN A 52 2.58 6.59 10.67
N ILE A 53 2.61 5.26 10.54
CA ILE A 53 3.54 4.40 11.29
C ILE A 53 4.88 4.30 10.57
N TYR A 54 4.85 4.00 9.27
CA TYR A 54 6.05 3.60 8.52
C TYR A 54 6.64 4.72 7.65
N PHE A 55 5.84 5.72 7.30
CA PHE A 55 6.24 6.81 6.40
C PHE A 55 6.15 8.19 7.05
N ALA A 56 6.00 8.28 8.38
CA ALA A 56 5.89 9.56 9.10
C ALA A 56 7.00 10.56 8.72
N ASP A 57 8.24 10.06 8.64
CA ASP A 57 9.43 10.84 8.34
C ASP A 57 9.73 10.98 6.84
N LEU A 58 8.95 10.35 5.95
CA LEU A 58 9.16 10.44 4.51
C LEU A 58 9.03 11.90 4.04
N ARG A 59 10.08 12.46 3.43
CA ARG A 59 10.06 13.83 2.90
C ARG A 59 9.54 13.93 1.46
N ASP A 60 9.47 12.82 0.75
CA ASP A 60 8.86 12.71 -0.58
C ASP A 60 7.32 12.80 -0.52
N GLU A 61 6.69 13.05 -1.66
CA GLU A 61 5.26 12.82 -1.82
C GLU A 61 4.95 11.33 -1.62
N LEU A 62 3.77 11.05 -1.05
CA LEU A 62 3.33 9.68 -0.79
C LEU A 62 2.01 9.44 -1.53
N PHE A 63 1.98 8.40 -2.36
CA PHE A 63 0.78 7.99 -3.06
C PHE A 63 0.07 6.85 -2.36
N ALA A 64 -1.26 6.95 -2.33
CA ALA A 64 -2.17 5.85 -2.14
C ALA A 64 -2.57 5.32 -3.52
N LEU A 65 -2.05 4.16 -3.90
CA LEU A 65 -2.47 3.46 -5.10
C LEU A 65 -3.73 2.66 -4.77
N GLU A 66 -4.87 3.07 -5.32
CA GLU A 66 -6.12 2.32 -5.23
C GLU A 66 -6.11 1.21 -6.28
N ILE A 67 -6.29 -0.03 -5.82
CA ILE A 67 -6.13 -1.22 -6.64
C ILE A 67 -7.46 -1.98 -6.67
N ASP A 68 -7.91 -2.30 -7.88
CA ASP A 68 -9.05 -3.16 -8.15
C ASP A 68 -8.59 -4.65 -8.10
N PRO A 69 -8.99 -5.43 -7.07
CA PRO A 69 -8.55 -6.82 -6.93
C PRO A 69 -8.98 -7.70 -8.10
N ALA A 70 -10.08 -7.38 -8.78
CA ALA A 70 -10.59 -8.16 -9.90
C ALA A 70 -9.71 -8.06 -11.16
N ARG A 71 -8.77 -7.11 -11.20
CA ARG A 71 -7.85 -6.88 -12.32
C ARG A 71 -6.44 -7.42 -12.07
N LEU A 72 -6.20 -8.02 -10.91
CA LEU A 72 -4.92 -8.61 -10.58
C LEU A 72 -4.72 -9.92 -11.36
N THR A 73 -3.55 -10.05 -11.99
CA THR A 73 -3.08 -11.33 -12.54
C THR A 73 -2.32 -12.14 -11.49
N ALA A 74 -1.68 -11.46 -10.53
CA ALA A 74 -0.96 -12.07 -9.42
C ALA A 74 -1.91 -12.58 -8.32
N PRO A 75 -1.56 -13.64 -7.58
CA PRO A 75 -2.36 -14.12 -6.45
C PRO A 75 -2.47 -13.06 -5.34
N LEU A 76 -3.69 -12.85 -4.85
CA LEU A 76 -4.00 -12.02 -3.69
C LEU A 76 -4.30 -12.91 -2.48
N ARG A 77 -3.65 -12.68 -1.35
CA ARG A 77 -3.95 -13.38 -0.08
C ARG A 77 -4.19 -12.39 1.04
N PHE A 78 -5.08 -12.73 1.94
CA PHE A 78 -5.36 -11.96 3.16
C PHE A 78 -4.76 -12.70 4.34
N GLU A 79 -3.74 -12.13 4.95
CA GLU A 79 -2.93 -12.80 5.97
C GLU A 79 -2.75 -11.90 7.20
N PRO A 80 -2.45 -12.47 8.38
CA PRO A 80 -2.13 -11.68 9.57
C PRO A 80 -0.95 -10.72 9.34
N PRO A 81 -0.79 -9.72 10.21
CA PRO A 81 0.23 -8.69 10.02
C PRO A 81 1.64 -9.30 9.97
N ILE A 82 2.36 -9.04 8.88
CA ILE A 82 3.79 -9.32 8.76
C ILE A 82 4.50 -7.97 8.75
N ALA A 83 5.28 -7.68 9.80
CA ALA A 83 6.05 -6.45 9.85
C ALA A 83 7.12 -6.48 8.72
N PRO A 84 7.22 -5.44 7.87
CA PRO A 84 8.23 -5.42 6.82
C PRO A 84 9.63 -5.48 7.43
N ALA A 85 10.50 -6.30 6.85
CA ALA A 85 11.80 -6.67 7.43
C ALA A 85 12.75 -5.47 7.60
N HIS A 86 12.54 -4.39 6.84
CA HIS A 86 13.45 -3.25 6.73
C HIS A 86 12.88 -1.91 7.19
N THR A 87 11.77 -1.90 7.95
CA THR A 87 11.20 -0.65 8.45
C THR A 87 11.82 -0.23 9.79
N ALA A 88 12.11 1.07 9.91
CA ALA A 88 12.60 1.69 11.15
C ALA A 88 11.55 1.78 12.27
N ALA A 89 10.37 1.15 12.09
CA ALA A 89 9.30 1.20 13.06
C ALA A 89 9.71 0.50 14.37
N SER A 90 9.53 1.20 15.49
CA SER A 90 9.80 0.68 16.82
C SER A 90 8.95 -0.56 17.12
N PRO A 91 9.40 -1.46 18.02
CA PRO A 91 8.59 -2.58 18.50
C PRO A 91 7.18 -2.18 18.98
N ALA A 92 7.02 -0.99 19.56
CA ALA A 92 5.73 -0.47 20.00
C ALA A 92 4.81 -0.10 18.83
N GLN A 93 5.37 0.48 17.76
CA GLN A 93 4.64 0.77 16.52
C GLN A 93 4.21 -0.49 15.78
N ARG A 94 4.99 -1.59 15.89
CA ARG A 94 4.65 -2.91 15.32
C ARG A 94 3.55 -3.65 16.08
N ALA A 95 3.33 -3.33 17.36
CA ALA A 95 2.32 -3.96 18.21
C ALA A 95 0.88 -3.44 17.96
N ALA A 96 0.73 -2.35 17.20
CA ALA A 96 -0.57 -1.75 16.89
C ALA A 96 -1.32 -2.46 15.74
N ALA A 97 -0.71 -3.43 15.06
CA ALA A 97 -1.42 -4.28 14.13
C ALA A 97 -2.17 -5.35 14.92
N GLU A 98 -3.48 -5.17 15.07
CA GLU A 98 -4.36 -6.09 15.78
C GLU A 98 -4.24 -7.51 15.18
N ARG A 99 -4.09 -8.53 16.03
CA ARG A 99 -3.85 -9.93 15.60
C ARG A 99 -4.95 -10.49 14.69
N ASP A 100 -6.14 -9.89 14.73
CA ASP A 100 -7.32 -10.29 13.96
C ASP A 100 -7.49 -9.48 12.66
N THR A 101 -6.64 -8.48 12.40
CA THR A 101 -6.66 -7.74 11.13
C THR A 101 -5.91 -8.52 10.06
N LEU A 102 -6.57 -8.78 8.93
CA LEU A 102 -5.93 -9.35 7.75
C LEU A 102 -5.49 -8.25 6.78
N PHE A 103 -4.26 -8.38 6.29
CA PHE A 103 -3.67 -7.50 5.30
C PHE A 103 -3.62 -8.20 3.94
N PRO A 104 -4.07 -7.53 2.86
CA PRO A 104 -3.91 -8.05 1.50
C PRO A 104 -2.44 -8.01 1.06
N HIS A 105 -1.95 -9.13 0.56
CA HIS A 105 -0.62 -9.30 -0.03
C HIS A 105 -0.74 -9.75 -1.49
N ILE A 106 -0.09 -9.04 -2.40
CA ILE A 106 -0.04 -9.38 -3.83
C ILE A 106 1.26 -10.14 -4.10
N TYR A 107 1.15 -11.42 -4.48
CA TYR A 107 2.28 -12.32 -4.72
C TYR A 107 2.77 -12.26 -6.18
N GLY A 108 3.20 -11.07 -6.59
CA GLY A 108 3.72 -10.82 -7.93
C GLY A 108 3.79 -9.33 -8.26
N PRO A 109 4.35 -8.96 -9.43
CA PRO A 109 4.31 -7.59 -9.91
C PRO A 109 2.87 -7.08 -10.04
N LEU A 110 2.65 -5.80 -9.72
CA LEU A 110 1.33 -5.17 -9.76
C LEU A 110 1.00 -4.70 -11.18
N ASP A 111 -0.07 -5.23 -11.76
CA ASP A 111 -0.61 -4.80 -13.04
C ASP A 111 -0.96 -3.30 -13.01
N ARG A 112 -0.41 -2.52 -13.93
CA ARG A 112 -0.72 -1.07 -14.01
C ARG A 112 -2.20 -0.79 -14.22
N GLN A 113 -2.90 -1.67 -14.94
CA GLN A 113 -4.34 -1.55 -15.19
C GLN A 113 -5.20 -1.89 -13.97
N ALA A 114 -4.62 -2.57 -12.97
CA ALA A 114 -5.27 -2.81 -11.69
C ALA A 114 -5.23 -1.57 -10.78
N ILE A 115 -4.29 -0.64 -11.01
CA ILE A 115 -4.25 0.65 -10.31
C ILE A 115 -5.31 1.56 -10.94
N VAL A 116 -6.45 1.70 -10.25
CA VAL A 116 -7.59 2.47 -10.76
C VAL A 116 -7.52 3.94 -10.38
N ASN A 117 -6.84 4.29 -9.28
CA ASN A 117 -6.51 5.66 -8.92
C ASN A 117 -5.11 5.74 -8.29
N CYS A 118 -4.47 6.89 -8.47
CA CYS A 118 -3.23 7.26 -7.79
C CYS A 118 -3.49 8.57 -7.03
N ILE A 119 -3.64 8.46 -5.72
CA ILE A 119 -4.09 9.56 -4.86
C ILE A 119 -2.88 10.11 -4.09
N ALA A 120 -2.59 11.40 -4.24
CA ALA A 120 -1.57 12.06 -3.44
C ALA A 120 -2.08 12.30 -2.03
N LEU A 121 -1.44 11.66 -1.04
CA LEU A 121 -1.73 11.91 0.37
C LEU A 121 -1.28 13.32 0.75
N GLN A 122 -2.01 13.93 1.67
CA GLN A 122 -1.71 15.26 2.21
C GLN A 122 -1.19 15.15 3.64
N ARG A 123 -0.52 16.21 4.10
CA ARG A 123 -0.17 16.36 5.51
C ARG A 123 -1.15 17.32 6.19
N ASP A 124 -1.67 16.91 7.34
CA ASP A 124 -2.50 17.76 8.18
C ASP A 124 -1.66 18.84 8.92
N SER A 125 -2.30 19.67 9.72
CA SER A 125 -1.62 20.72 10.52
C SER A 125 -0.63 20.17 11.55
N ALA A 126 -0.73 18.89 11.92
CA ALA A 126 0.20 18.20 12.81
C ALA A 126 1.30 17.43 12.02
N GLY A 127 1.31 17.56 10.69
CA GLY A 127 2.25 16.87 9.81
C GLY A 127 1.93 15.38 9.61
N ARG A 128 0.76 14.89 10.01
CA ARG A 128 0.32 13.49 9.81
C ARG A 128 -0.21 13.31 8.40
N TRP A 129 0.02 12.13 7.82
CA TRP A 129 -0.57 11.77 6.53
C TRP A 129 -2.08 11.62 6.65
N GLN A 130 -2.82 12.11 5.66
CA GLN A 130 -4.26 11.95 5.49
C GLN A 130 -4.63 11.80 4.01
N MET A 131 -5.81 11.20 3.74
CA MET A 131 -6.42 11.30 2.42
C MET A 131 -6.78 12.77 2.11
N PRO A 132 -6.74 13.20 0.85
CA PRO A 132 -7.27 14.49 0.46
C PRO A 132 -8.78 14.56 0.72
N GLU A 133 -9.29 15.76 1.01
CA GLU A 133 -10.74 16.06 1.13
C GLU A 133 -11.51 15.90 -0.18
#